data_AF-A0A653CD99-F1
#
_entry.id   AF-A0A653CD99-F1
#
_cell.length_a   1.000
_cell.length_b   1.000
_cell.length_c   1.000
_cell.angle_alpha   90.00
_cell.angle_beta   90.00
_cell.angle_gamma   90.00
#
_symmetry.space_group_name_H-M   'P 1'
#
loop_
_entity.id
_entity.type
_entity.pdbx_description
1 polymer ?
#
loop_
_entity_poly.entity_id
_entity_poly.type
_entity_poly.pdbx_seq_one_letter_code
_entity_poly.pdbx_strand_id
1 'polypeptide(L)' 'IGGNKISNLKSADDTTLIAASQDELVAPLNILEQHNAAYGLGINYNKIKIESMTIIEK' A
#
# COMPACT_ATOMS: atom_id res chain seq x y z
N ILE A 1 -14.72 -2.22 -14.99
CA ILE A 1 -13.57 -1.44 -14.48
C ILE A 1 -14.14 -0.40 -13.51
N GLY A 2 -14.40 -0.83 -12.27
CA GLY A 2 -14.98 0.01 -11.22
C GLY A 2 -13.85 0.64 -10.43
N GLY A 3 -13.68 1.96 -10.58
CA GLY A 3 -12.60 2.69 -9.94
C GLY A 3 -12.80 2.74 -8.42
N ASN A 4 -12.03 1.92 -7.70
CA ASN A 4 -11.84 2.12 -6.27
C ASN A 4 -10.67 3.10 -6.07
N LYS A 5 -10.96 4.25 -5.46
CA LYS A 5 -10.01 5.35 -5.25
C LYS A 5 -8.97 4.92 -4.19
N ILE A 6 -7.81 4.47 -4.65
CA ILE A 6 -6.63 4.31 -3.77
C ILE A 6 -6.19 5.72 -3.34
N SER A 7 -6.27 6.04 -2.05
CA SER A 7 -5.77 7.29 -1.48
C SER A 7 -4.41 7.07 -0.81
N ASN A 8 -3.35 7.65 -1.36
CA ASN A 8 -2.03 7.65 -0.75
C ASN A 8 -1.91 8.85 0.21
N LEU A 9 -1.67 8.62 1.50
CA LEU A 9 -1.40 9.65 2.50
C LEU A 9 0.10 9.61 2.84
N LYS A 10 0.86 10.58 2.34
CA LYS A 10 2.32 10.65 2.51
C LYS A 10 2.70 11.46 3.76
N SER A 11 3.39 10.82 4.71
CA SER A 11 4.36 11.47 5.61
C SER A 11 5.77 11.11 5.10
N ALA A 12 6.79 11.94 5.31
CA ALA A 12 8.04 12.02 4.53
C ALA A 12 8.60 10.68 3.93
N ASP A 13 8.62 9.58 4.68
CA ASP A 13 9.06 8.25 4.23
C ASP A 13 8.03 7.10 4.43
N ASP A 14 6.91 7.36 5.13
CA ASP A 14 5.92 6.31 5.43
C ASP A 14 4.84 6.25 4.33
N THR A 15 4.58 5.05 3.81
CA THR A 15 3.55 4.78 2.80
C THR A 15 2.47 3.88 3.39
N THR A 16 1.21 4.31 3.31
CA THR A 16 0.05 3.52 3.73
C THR A 16 -0.72 3.04 2.50
N LEU A 17 -0.96 1.73 2.40
CA LEU A 17 -1.74 1.09 1.33
C LEU A 17 -3.09 0.60 1.87
N ILE A 18 -4.15 0.78 1.09
CA ILE A 18 -5.52 0.34 1.42
C ILE A 18 -6.02 -0.54 0.27
N ALA A 19 -6.49 -1.74 0.60
CA ALA A 19 -7.09 -2.69 -0.35
C ALA A 19 -8.27 -3.41 0.32
N ALA A 20 -9.14 -4.04 -0.48
CA ALA A 20 -10.31 -4.75 0.07
C ALA A 20 -9.92 -6.07 0.75
N SER A 21 -8.74 -6.61 0.44
CA SER A 21 -8.19 -7.82 1.04
C SER A 21 -6.67 -7.79 1.12
N GLN A 22 -6.08 -8.72 1.88
CA GLN A 22 -4.62 -8.88 1.94
C GLN A 22 -4.03 -9.37 0.61
N ASP A 23 -4.74 -10.23 -0.12
CA ASP A 23 -4.29 -10.70 -1.44
C ASP A 23 -4.22 -9.56 -2.46
N GLU A 24 -5.14 -8.60 -2.35
CA GLU A 24 -5.12 -7.39 -3.19
C GLU A 24 -3.98 -6.43 -2.83
N LEU A 25 -3.28 -6.60 -1.70
CA LEU A 25 -2.09 -5.80 -1.36
C LEU A 25 -0.83 -6.28 -2.10
N VAL A 26 -0.80 -7.51 -2.64
CA VAL A 26 0.38 -8.07 -3.30
C VAL A 26 0.79 -7.25 -4.53
N ALA A 27 -0.18 -6.92 -5.38
CA ALA A 27 0.08 -6.13 -6.60
C ALA A 27 0.56 -4.69 -6.28
N PRO A 28 -0.10 -3.92 -5.38
CA PRO A 28 0.39 -2.63 -4.91
C PRO A 28 1.79 -2.66 -4.29
N LEU A 29 2.10 -3.68 -3.48
CA LEU A 29 3.42 -3.84 -2.86
C LEU A 29 4.50 -4.05 -3.91
N ASN A 30 4.26 -4.90 -4.91
CA ASN A 30 5.21 -5.14 -6.00
C ASN A 30 5.45 -3.87 -6.83
N ILE A 31 4.40 -3.08 -7.10
CA ILE A 31 4.54 -1.80 -7.81
C ILE A 31 5.37 -0.81 -7.00
N LEU A 32 5.14 -0.73 -5.68
CA LEU A 32 5.89 0.14 -4.79
C LEU A 32 7.37 -0.27 -4.70
N GLU A 33 7.65 -1.57 -4.65
CA GLU A 33 9.01 -2.10 -4.64
C GLU A 33 9.76 -1.74 -5.93
N GLN A 34 9.13 -1.98 -7.07
CA GLN A 34 9.71 -1.64 -8.38
C GLN A 34 9.95 -0.14 -8.53
N HIS A 35 9.00 0.69 -8.08
CA HIS A 35 9.14 2.14 -8.10
C HIS A 35 10.30 2.61 -7.21
N ASN A 36 10.41 2.07 -5.99
CA ASN A 36 11.48 2.44 -5.06
C ASN A 36 12.85 1.96 -5.53
N ALA A 37 12.92 0.78 -6.18
CA ALA A 37 14.15 0.26 -6.76
C ALA A 37 14.74 1.21 -7.82
N ALA A 38 13.91 1.96 -8.56
CA ALA A 38 14.38 2.98 -9.51
C ALA A 38 15.15 4.13 -8.82
N TYR A 39 14.91 4.36 -7.53
CA TYR A 39 15.64 5.32 -6.69
C TYR A 39 16.75 4.67 -5.86
N GLY A 40 17.04 3.37 -6.05
CA GLY A 40 17.98 2.61 -5.23
C GLY A 40 17.49 2.36 -3.80
N LEU A 41 16.17 2.49 -3.56
CA LEU A 41 15.55 2.32 -2.25
C LEU A 41 14.87 0.94 -2.18
N GLY A 42 15.02 0.26 -1.05
CA GLY A 42 14.32 -0.98 -0.74
C GLY A 42 13.15 -0.78 0.21
N ILE A 43 12.21 -1.72 0.23
CA ILE A 43 11.14 -1.75 1.23
C ILE A 43 11.62 -2.49 2.48
N ASN A 44 11.43 -1.91 3.66
CA ASN A 44 11.69 -2.59 4.92
C ASN A 44 10.47 -3.39 5.38
N TYR A 45 10.42 -4.67 4.99
CA TYR A 45 9.33 -5.58 5.34
C TYR A 45 9.12 -5.76 6.85
N ASN A 46 10.18 -5.63 7.67
CA ASN A 46 10.06 -5.75 9.13
C ASN A 46 9.27 -4.59 9.77
N LYS A 47 9.20 -3.45 9.08
CA LYS A 47 8.45 -2.27 9.53
C LYS A 47 7.03 -2.22 8.95
N ILE A 48 6.68 -3.13 8.02
CA ILE A 48 5.33 -3.19 7.47
C ILE A 48 4.38 -3.72 8.53
N LYS A 49 3.31 -2.97 8.79
CA LYS A 49 2.20 -3.38 9.64
C LYS A 49 0.95 -3.50 8.77
N ILE A 50 0.36 -4.69 8.72
CA ILE A 50 -0.92 -4.93 8.05
C ILE A 50 -2.02 -4.74 9.10
N GLU A 51 -2.89 -3.76 8.87
CA GLU A 51 -4.06 -3.50 9.71
C GLU A 51 -5.34 -3.79 8.92
N SER A 52 -6.32 -4.42 9.55
CA SER A 52 -7.64 -4.65 8.95
C SER A 52 -8.53 -3.46 9.24
N MET A 53 -8.97 -2.75 8.19
CA MET A 53 -9.91 -1.64 8.30
C MET A 53 -11.27 -2.06 7.74
N THR A 54 -12.28 -2.22 8.60
CA THR A 54 -13.67 -2.44 8.16
C THR A 54 -14.30 -1.10 7.83
N ILE A 55 -14.57 -0.84 6.55
CA ILE A 55 -15.33 0.33 6.12
C ILE A 55 -16.80 0.02 6.39
N ILE A 56 -17.38 0.67 7.41
CA ILE A 56 -18.82 0.64 7.65
C ILE A 56 -19.45 1.74 6.80
N GLU A 57 -20.13 1.36 5.72
CA GLU A 57 -20.98 2.30 4.98
C GLU A 57 -22.20 2.66 5.86
N LYS A 58 -22.48 3.96 6.00
CA LYS A 58 -23.63 4.49 6.76
C LYS A 58 -24.83 4.68 5.85
#